data_AF-A0A6G3CRR4-F1
#
_entry.id   AF-A0A6G3CRR4-F1
#
_cell.length_a   1.000
_cell.length_b   1.000
_cell.length_c   1.000
_cell.angle_alpha   90.00
_cell.angle_beta   90.00
_cell.angle_gamma   90.00
#
_symmetry.space_group_name_H-M   'P 1'
#
loop_
_entity.id
_entity.type
_entity.pdbx_description
1 polymer ?
#
loop_
_entity_poly.entity_id
_entity_poly.type
_entity_poly.pdbx_seq_one_letter_code
_entity_poly.pdbx_strand_id
1 'polypeptide(L)'
;MFENMRASEAQIAERNERAVRVAEALASAGFVVQQNMDQETELQGAMVSVDPANDSRGGVFVQWNASSSLNESAAKNALGGGIDSPIFRHFSFVVEQMHATLIAILGSAGFDAVDADDDMNPYLIRVKP
;
A
#
# COMPACT_ATOMS: atom_id res chain seq x y z
N MET A 1 -27.91 -1.69 -4.36
CA MET A 1 -27.65 -0.25 -4.35
C MET A 1 -26.90 0.02 -3.06
N PHE A 2 -25.57 -0.05 -3.08
CA PHE A 2 -24.78 0.28 -1.90
C PHE A 2 -24.57 1.79 -1.97
N GLU A 3 -25.29 2.54 -1.14
CA GLU A 3 -24.84 3.89 -0.82
C GLU A 3 -23.46 3.73 -0.18
N ASN A 4 -22.41 3.98 -0.95
CA ASN A 4 -21.06 4.20 -0.44
C ASN A 4 -21.14 5.46 0.40
N MET A 5 -21.58 5.31 1.65
CA MET A 5 -21.62 6.39 2.61
C MET A 5 -20.17 6.76 2.88
N ARG A 6 -19.77 7.91 2.36
CA ARG A 6 -18.50 8.53 2.66
C ARG A 6 -18.43 8.80 4.17
N ALA A 7 -17.27 8.59 4.77
CA ALA A 7 -17.02 8.94 6.16
C ALA A 7 -17.27 10.44 6.39
N SER A 8 -17.59 10.82 7.63
CA SER A 8 -17.74 12.23 7.98
C SER A 8 -16.45 13.01 7.67
N GLU A 9 -16.56 14.32 7.44
CA GLU A 9 -15.41 15.18 7.19
C GLU A 9 -14.37 15.09 8.33
N ALA A 10 -14.83 14.97 9.58
CA ALA A 10 -13.96 14.79 10.74
C ALA A 10 -13.18 13.46 10.68
N GLN A 11 -13.84 12.35 10.33
CA GLN A 11 -13.17 11.06 10.16
C GLN A 11 -12.17 11.07 8.99
N ILE A 12 -12.50 11.78 7.90
CA ILE A 12 -11.59 11.94 6.76
C ILE A 12 -10.38 12.80 7.15
N ALA A 13 -10.59 13.89 7.89
CA ALA A 13 -9.51 14.72 8.40
C ALA A 13 -8.56 13.93 9.29
N GLU A 14 -9.09 13.12 10.23
CA GLU A 14 -8.27 12.26 11.09
C GLU A 14 -7.45 11.24 10.28
N ARG A 15 -8.07 10.61 9.27
CA ARG A 15 -7.37 9.68 8.37
C ARG A 15 -6.28 10.38 7.56
N ASN A 16 -6.53 11.58 7.07
CA ASN A 16 -5.53 12.37 6.34
C ASN A 16 -4.35 12.76 7.26
N GLU A 17 -4.61 13.24 8.47
CA GLU A 17 -3.56 13.54 9.46
C GLU A 17 -2.72 12.31 9.78
N ARG A 18 -3.36 11.14 9.88
CA ARG A 18 -2.64 9.87 10.07
C ARG A 18 -1.82 9.49 8.84
N ALA A 19 -2.36 9.62 7.63
CA ALA A 19 -1.62 9.36 6.40
C ALA A 19 -0.38 10.26 6.24
N VAL A 20 -0.47 11.52 6.67
CA VAL A 20 0.69 12.43 6.72
C VAL A 20 1.74 11.89 7.67
N ARG A 21 1.38 11.54 8.91
CA ARG A 21 2.34 11.00 9.90
C ARG A 21 2.97 9.67 9.46
N VAL A 22 2.20 8.80 8.81
CA VAL A 22 2.70 7.54 8.23
C VAL A 22 3.75 7.82 7.16
N ALA A 23 3.48 8.76 6.25
CA ALA A 23 4.45 9.13 5.21
C ALA A 23 5.70 9.79 5.78
N GLU A 24 5.57 10.66 6.79
CA GLU A 24 6.71 11.26 7.48
C GLU A 24 7.60 10.20 8.13
N ALA A 25 7.01 9.19 8.77
CA ALA A 25 7.75 8.08 9.36
C ALA A 25 8.53 7.28 8.31
N LEU A 26 7.87 6.93 7.20
CA LEU A 26 8.55 6.24 6.08
C LEU A 26 9.65 7.11 5.46
N ALA A 27 9.41 8.41 5.27
CA ALA A 27 10.41 9.34 4.76
C ALA A 27 11.62 9.45 5.71
N SER A 28 11.40 9.46 7.02
CA SER A 28 12.48 9.48 8.02
C SER A 28 13.34 8.21 8.00
N ALA A 29 12.76 7.08 7.56
CA ALA A 29 13.47 5.82 7.32
C ALA A 29 14.20 5.79 5.96
N GLY A 30 14.12 6.86 5.17
CA GLY A 30 14.81 7.02 3.88
C GLY A 30 13.97 6.65 2.66
N PHE A 31 12.66 6.41 2.81
CA PHE A 31 11.78 6.13 1.67
C PHE A 31 11.38 7.40 0.93
N VAL A 32 11.32 7.31 -0.39
CA VAL A 32 10.53 8.26 -1.19
C VAL A 32 9.08 7.78 -1.15
N VAL A 33 8.20 8.56 -0.53
CA VAL A 33 6.79 8.21 -0.36
C VAL A 33 5.94 8.95 -1.38
N GLN A 34 5.16 8.21 -2.14
CA GLN A 34 4.14 8.78 -3.02
C GLN A 34 2.84 9.00 -2.22
N GLN A 35 2.38 10.25 -2.16
CA GLN A 35 1.09 10.64 -1.57
C GLN A 35 0.21 11.28 -2.65
N ASN A 36 -1.10 10.99 -2.63
CA ASN A 36 -2.14 11.71 -3.38
C ASN A 36 -1.72 12.09 -4.82
N MET A 37 -1.60 11.10 -5.71
CA MET A 37 -1.08 11.34 -7.06
C MET A 37 -2.16 11.69 -8.09
N ASP A 38 -1.84 12.72 -8.89
CA ASP A 38 -2.43 12.97 -10.20
C ASP A 38 -2.10 11.81 -11.17
N GLN A 39 -2.99 11.57 -12.14
CA GLN A 39 -3.05 10.34 -12.96
C GLN A 39 -1.80 10.01 -13.82
N GLU A 40 -0.80 10.89 -13.91
CA GLU A 40 0.31 10.77 -14.88
C GLU A 40 1.64 10.24 -14.30
N THR A 41 1.76 10.03 -12.98
CA THR A 41 3.02 9.55 -12.39
C THR A 41 3.03 8.03 -12.27
N GLU A 42 4.09 7.37 -12.77
CA GLU A 42 4.29 5.93 -12.55
C GLU A 42 4.35 5.62 -11.04
N LEU A 43 3.41 4.77 -10.61
CA LEU A 43 3.28 4.31 -9.23
C LEU A 43 4.41 3.33 -8.93
N GLN A 44 5.46 3.79 -8.24
CA GLN A 44 6.56 2.95 -7.79
C GLN A 44 7.08 3.40 -6.42
N GLY A 45 7.54 2.45 -5.64
CA GLY A 45 8.02 2.67 -4.28
C GLY A 45 6.93 2.59 -3.22
N ALA A 46 7.17 3.21 -2.06
CA ALA A 46 6.23 3.22 -0.95
C ALA A 46 5.08 4.20 -1.25
N MET A 47 3.85 3.73 -1.13
CA MET A 47 2.65 4.53 -1.35
C MET A 47 1.78 4.54 -0.10
N VAL A 48 1.24 5.71 0.24
CA VAL A 48 0.26 5.88 1.31
C VAL A 48 -1.06 6.40 0.70
N SER A 49 -2.17 5.74 1.00
CA SER A 49 -3.49 6.09 0.50
C SER A 49 -4.54 6.16 1.63
N VAL A 50 -5.61 6.92 1.39
CA VAL A 50 -6.75 7.05 2.30
C VAL A 50 -8.01 6.59 1.58
N ASP A 51 -8.68 5.58 2.12
CA ASP A 51 -10.01 5.18 1.66
C ASP A 51 -11.08 5.96 2.48
N PRO A 52 -11.94 6.74 1.80
CA PRO A 52 -12.96 7.56 2.45
C PRO A 52 -14.23 6.79 2.86
N ALA A 53 -14.33 5.47 2.66
CA ALA A 53 -15.52 4.70 3.05
C ALA A 53 -15.81 4.81 4.56
N ASN A 54 -17.09 4.88 4.95
CA ASN A 54 -17.46 5.00 6.37
C ASN A 54 -17.48 3.67 7.14
N ASP A 55 -17.37 2.55 6.44
CA ASP A 55 -17.42 1.20 7.01
C ASP A 55 -16.02 0.69 7.39
N SER A 56 -15.93 -0.60 7.69
CA SER A 56 -14.66 -1.25 8.03
C SER A 56 -13.66 -1.28 6.87
N ARG A 57 -14.05 -0.94 5.63
CA ARG A 57 -13.15 -0.89 4.47
C ARG A 57 -12.39 0.44 4.40
N GLY A 58 -12.96 1.51 4.92
CA GLY A 58 -12.29 2.81 5.00
C GLY A 58 -11.09 2.81 5.95
N GLY A 59 -10.07 3.61 5.67
CA GLY A 59 -8.87 3.66 6.50
C GLY A 59 -7.66 4.32 5.85
N VAL A 60 -6.51 4.16 6.49
CA VAL A 60 -5.20 4.53 5.95
C VAL A 60 -4.47 3.26 5.56
N PHE A 61 -3.96 3.24 4.33
CA PHE A 61 -3.30 2.08 3.76
C PHE A 61 -1.91 2.42 3.24
N VAL A 62 -1.05 1.42 3.26
CA VAL A 62 0.32 1.49 2.76
C VAL A 62 0.58 0.28 1.88
N GLN A 63 1.32 0.47 0.79
CA GLN A 63 1.82 -0.66 -0.01
C GLN A 63 3.14 -0.30 -0.69
N TRP A 64 3.86 -1.34 -1.13
CA TRP A 64 5.01 -1.19 -2.02
C TRP A 64 4.60 -1.49 -3.47
N ASN A 65 4.91 -0.57 -4.36
CA ASN A 65 4.77 -0.77 -5.80
C ASN A 65 6.14 -1.04 -6.41
N ALA A 66 6.34 -2.25 -6.95
CA ALA A 66 7.50 -2.52 -7.80
C ALA A 66 7.49 -1.61 -9.04
N SER A 67 8.64 -1.47 -9.72
CA SER A 67 8.69 -0.71 -10.97
C SER A 67 7.69 -1.26 -11.99
N SER A 68 7.14 -0.38 -12.83
CA SER A 68 6.20 -0.76 -13.90
C SER A 68 6.76 -1.91 -14.76
N SER A 69 8.05 -1.83 -15.10
CA SER A 69 8.76 -2.87 -15.85
C SER A 69 8.76 -4.25 -15.19
N LEU A 70 8.96 -4.32 -13.86
CA LEU A 70 8.97 -5.59 -13.13
C LEU A 70 7.54 -6.13 -12.97
N ASN A 71 6.59 -5.26 -12.62
CA ASN A 71 5.17 -5.57 -12.52
C ASN A 71 4.63 -6.16 -13.83
N GLU A 72 4.82 -5.48 -14.95
CA GLU A 72 4.36 -5.95 -16.26
C GLU A 72 5.00 -7.28 -16.67
N SER A 73 6.30 -7.44 -16.43
CA SER A 73 7.03 -8.65 -16.79
C SER A 73 6.56 -9.86 -15.97
N ALA A 74 6.30 -9.66 -14.66
CA ALA A 74 5.75 -10.68 -13.79
C ALA A 74 4.31 -11.05 -14.20
N ALA A 75 3.46 -10.05 -14.49
CA ALA A 75 2.08 -10.28 -14.93
C ALA A 75 2.02 -11.06 -16.24
N LYS A 76 2.82 -10.70 -17.25
CA LYS A 76 2.92 -11.42 -18.52
C LYS A 76 3.35 -12.88 -18.32
N ASN A 77 4.30 -13.14 -17.40
CA ASN A 77 4.72 -14.50 -17.07
C ASN A 77 3.61 -15.31 -16.38
N ALA A 78 2.93 -14.72 -15.40
CA ALA A 78 1.86 -15.38 -14.67
C ALA A 78 0.70 -15.80 -15.60
N LEU A 79 0.28 -14.92 -16.51
CA LEU A 79 -0.76 -15.21 -17.52
C LEU A 79 -0.38 -16.36 -18.45
N GLY A 80 0.92 -16.57 -18.70
CA GLY A 80 1.44 -17.69 -19.49
C GLY A 80 1.65 -18.99 -18.70
N GLY A 81 1.22 -19.06 -17.43
CA GLY A 81 1.45 -20.21 -16.55
C GLY A 81 2.85 -20.26 -15.92
N GLY A 82 3.66 -19.21 -16.11
CA GLY A 82 5.03 -19.10 -15.62
C GLY A 82 5.14 -18.54 -14.21
N ILE A 83 4.29 -18.99 -13.27
CA ILE A 83 4.39 -18.59 -11.86
C ILE A 83 5.70 -19.05 -11.21
N ASP A 84 6.33 -20.10 -11.75
CA ASP A 84 7.66 -20.57 -11.35
C ASP A 84 8.80 -19.94 -12.16
N SER A 85 8.53 -18.88 -12.94
CA SER A 85 9.60 -18.22 -13.71
C SER A 85 10.55 -17.45 -12.78
N PRO A 86 11.83 -17.28 -13.16
CA PRO A 86 12.76 -16.45 -12.39
C PRO A 86 12.27 -15.01 -12.18
N ILE A 87 11.55 -14.45 -13.16
CA ILE A 87 11.00 -13.10 -13.09
C ILE A 87 9.88 -13.02 -12.06
N PHE A 88 8.94 -13.98 -12.08
CA PHE A 88 7.84 -14.00 -11.12
C PHE A 88 8.35 -14.24 -9.69
N ARG A 89 9.32 -15.14 -9.51
CA ARG A 89 9.98 -15.34 -8.22
C ARG A 89 10.68 -14.08 -7.72
N HIS A 90 11.39 -13.36 -8.59
CA HIS A 90 12.06 -12.12 -8.20
C HIS A 90 11.05 -11.03 -7.81
N PHE A 91 9.98 -10.86 -8.58
CA PHE A 91 8.88 -9.96 -8.25
C PHE A 91 8.28 -10.29 -6.87
N SER A 92 7.89 -11.55 -6.66
CA SER A 92 7.28 -12.03 -5.42
C SER A 92 8.19 -11.76 -4.22
N PHE A 93 9.48 -12.12 -4.34
CA PHE A 93 10.47 -11.84 -3.29
C PHE A 93 10.56 -10.34 -2.96
N VAL A 94 10.60 -9.46 -3.96
CA VAL A 94 10.68 -8.01 -3.72
C VAL A 94 9.43 -7.52 -2.97
N VAL A 95 8.23 -7.85 -3.44
CA VAL A 95 7.00 -7.33 -2.80
C VAL A 95 6.81 -7.89 -1.39
N GLU A 96 7.13 -9.17 -1.14
CA GLU A 96 7.06 -9.79 0.19
C GLU A 96 8.03 -9.14 1.19
N GLN A 97 9.29 -8.94 0.78
CA GLN A 97 10.29 -8.33 1.67
C GLN A 97 9.97 -6.87 1.95
N MET A 98 9.50 -6.12 0.94
CA MET A 98 9.11 -4.73 1.13
C MET A 98 7.87 -4.60 2.00
N HIS A 99 6.88 -5.47 1.84
CA HIS A 99 5.71 -5.54 2.69
C HIS A 99 6.09 -5.72 4.17
N ALA A 100 6.89 -6.76 4.48
CA ALA A 100 7.36 -7.01 5.85
C ALA A 100 8.19 -5.84 6.41
N THR A 101 9.02 -5.21 5.57
CA THR A 101 9.85 -4.06 5.96
C THR A 101 9.00 -2.84 6.31
N LEU A 102 7.99 -2.53 5.50
CA LEU A 102 7.08 -1.41 5.74
C LEU A 102 6.33 -1.59 7.06
N ILE A 103 5.81 -2.80 7.34
CA ILE A 103 5.18 -3.12 8.64
C ILE A 103 6.17 -2.88 9.79
N ALA A 104 7.39 -3.41 9.70
CA ALA A 104 8.38 -3.27 10.77
C ALA A 104 8.76 -1.82 11.05
N ILE A 105 8.95 -1.02 10.01
CA ILE A 105 9.29 0.41 10.12
C ILE A 105 8.15 1.20 10.75
N LEU A 106 6.92 1.00 10.28
CA LEU A 106 5.74 1.65 10.85
C LEU A 106 5.54 1.25 12.31
N GLY A 107 5.73 -0.03 12.64
CA GLY A 107 5.71 -0.52 14.02
C GLY A 107 6.76 0.16 14.90
N SER A 108 7.99 0.33 14.41
CA SER A 108 9.06 1.04 15.12
C SER A 108 8.76 2.53 15.35
N ALA A 109 7.96 3.14 14.47
CA ALA A 109 7.49 4.52 14.59
C ALA A 109 6.23 4.64 15.47
N GLY A 110 5.74 3.53 16.03
CA GLY A 110 4.62 3.49 16.96
C GLY A 110 3.24 3.32 16.31
N PHE A 111 3.17 2.96 15.03
CA PHE A 111 1.91 2.66 14.35
C PHE A 111 1.53 1.18 14.52
N ASP A 112 0.24 0.92 14.71
CA ASP A 112 -0.32 -0.43 14.55
C ASP A 112 -0.58 -0.68 13.05
N ALA A 113 0.44 -1.20 12.36
CA ALA A 113 0.41 -1.55 10.95
C ALA A 113 0.32 -3.08 10.79
N VAL A 114 -0.71 -3.54 10.08
CA VAL A 114 -1.02 -4.97 9.90
C VAL A 114 -1.39 -5.27 8.46
N ASP A 115 -1.34 -6.54 8.07
CA ASP A 115 -1.98 -7.02 6.84
C ASP A 115 -3.44 -6.57 6.78
N ALA A 116 -3.87 -6.10 5.61
CA ALA A 116 -5.26 -5.71 5.39
C ALA A 116 -6.20 -6.90 5.15
N ASP A 117 -5.66 -8.12 5.01
CA ASP A 117 -6.38 -9.35 4.67
C ASP A 117 -7.25 -9.18 3.40
N ASP A 118 -6.73 -8.50 2.38
CA ASP A 118 -7.39 -8.29 1.10
C ASP A 118 -6.93 -9.33 0.07
N ASP A 119 -7.82 -10.29 -0.25
CA ASP A 119 -7.55 -11.33 -1.25
C ASP A 119 -7.13 -10.78 -2.63
N MET A 120 -7.59 -9.57 -2.98
CA MET A 120 -7.28 -8.91 -4.25
C MET A 120 -5.98 -8.11 -4.18
N ASN A 121 -5.52 -7.76 -2.98
CA ASN A 121 -4.28 -7.03 -2.75
C ASN A 121 -3.55 -7.58 -1.50
N PRO A 122 -2.91 -8.75 -1.61
CA PRO A 122 -2.35 -9.48 -0.47
C PRO A 122 -1.16 -8.79 0.21
N TYR A 123 -0.66 -7.70 -0.37
CA TYR A 123 0.45 -6.89 0.20
C TYR A 123 -0.03 -5.49 0.63
N LEU A 124 -1.34 -5.32 0.80
CA LEU A 124 -1.92 -4.10 1.34
C LEU A 124 -1.78 -4.09 2.85
N ILE A 125 -1.19 -3.02 3.37
CA ILE A 125 -1.00 -2.81 4.81
C ILE A 125 -2.08 -1.83 5.27
N ARG A 126 -2.78 -2.16 6.35
CA ARG A 126 -3.69 -1.26 7.04
C ARG A 126 -2.99 -0.66 8.26
N VAL A 127 -3.09 0.66 8.41
CA VAL A 127 -2.69 1.36 9.64
C VAL A 127 -3.94 1.61 10.47
N LYS A 128 -4.01 1.02 11.67
CA LYS A 128 -5.18 1.15 12.54
C LYS A 128 -5.31 2.57 13.13
N PRO A 129 -6.53 2.99 13.50
CA PRO A 129 -6.77 4.20 14.28
C PRO A 129 -5.99 4.21 15.60
#